data_AF-A0A453RZK2-F1
#
_entry.id   AF-A0A453RZK2-F1
#
_cell.length_a   1.000
_cell.length_b   1.000
_cell.length_c   1.000
_cell.angle_alpha   90.00
_cell.angle_beta   90.00
_cell.angle_gamma   90.00
#
_symmetry.space_group_name_H-M   'P 1'
#
loop_
_entity.id
_entity.type
_entity.pdbx_description
1 polymer ?
#
loop_
_entity_poly.entity_id
_entity_poly.type
_entity_poly.pdbx_seq_one_letter_code
_entity_poly.pdbx_strand_id
1 'polypeptide(L)'
;SARAVEVLGLLAKNREGRHDLSRIPDIVAVLCTVAGSGNARAIDQALVVLNWICSESNELAMEAIKLGAFQLCEALVNDDNCKIAKNAVELARTLEKA
;
A
#
# COMPACT_ATOMS: atom_id res chain seq x y z
N SER A 1 5.22 -9.60 -10.48
CA SER A 1 4.94 -10.97 -9.99
C SER A 1 4.32 -10.90 -8.61
N ALA A 2 3.17 -11.55 -8.35
CA ALA A 2 2.50 -11.51 -7.03
C ALA A 2 3.37 -12.02 -5.87
N ARG A 3 4.29 -12.95 -6.16
CA ARG A 3 5.25 -13.48 -5.18
C ARG A 3 6.23 -12.43 -4.68
N ALA A 4 6.63 -11.48 -5.52
CA ALA A 4 7.57 -10.43 -5.11
C ALA A 4 6.93 -9.52 -4.05
N VAL A 5 5.68 -9.13 -4.27
CA VAL A 5 4.93 -8.25 -3.36
C VAL A 5 4.62 -8.96 -2.05
N GLU A 6 4.40 -10.27 -2.08
CA GLU A 6 4.29 -11.09 -0.87
C GLU A 6 5.57 -11.09 -0.03
N VAL A 7 6.75 -11.12 -0.67
CA VAL A 7 8.03 -10.98 0.05
C VAL A 7 8.13 -9.59 0.71
N LEU A 8 7.72 -8.52 0.00
CA LEU A 8 7.66 -7.18 0.60
C LEU A 8 6.69 -7.15 1.78
N GLY A 9 5.53 -7.80 1.65
CA GLY A 9 4.56 -7.99 2.74
C GLY A 9 5.14 -8.69 3.97
N LEU A 10 5.99 -9.70 3.78
CA LEU A 10 6.67 -10.38 4.88
C LEU A 10 7.72 -9.49 5.55
N LEU A 11 8.50 -8.73 4.77
CA LEU A 11 9.49 -7.79 5.30
C LEU A 11 8.82 -6.69 6.13
N ALA A 12 7.73 -6.11 5.61
CA ALA A 12 7.03 -4.99 6.24
C ALA A 12 6.31 -5.33 7.55
N LYS A 13 6.21 -6.61 7.93
CA LYS A 13 5.59 -7.02 9.21
C LYS A 13 6.31 -6.46 10.43
N ASN A 14 7.63 -6.29 10.35
CA ASN A 14 8.42 -5.72 11.42
C ASN A 14 8.90 -4.30 11.06
N ARG A 15 9.22 -3.51 12.08
CA ARG A 15 9.57 -2.10 11.93
C ARG A 15 10.85 -1.87 11.12
N GLU A 16 11.86 -2.73 11.31
CA GLU A 16 13.13 -2.64 10.57
C GLU A 16 12.90 -2.87 9.07
N GLY A 17 12.12 -3.87 8.71
CA GLY A 17 11.76 -4.13 7.32
C GLY A 17 10.94 -3.00 6.70
N ARG A 18 10.05 -2.35 7.45
CA ARG A 18 9.37 -1.13 6.97
C ARG A 18 10.35 0.00 6.72
N HIS A 19 11.27 0.23 7.65
CA HIS A 19 12.32 1.23 7.49
C HIS A 19 13.16 0.96 6.23
N ASP A 20 13.59 -0.29 6.02
CA ASP A 20 14.39 -0.66 4.86
C ASP A 20 13.61 -0.48 3.55
N LEU A 21 12.33 -0.87 3.52
CA LEU A 21 11.45 -0.65 2.37
C LEU A 21 11.27 0.82 2.05
N SER A 22 11.07 1.67 3.07
CA SER A 22 10.92 3.12 2.93
C SER A 22 12.14 3.83 2.33
N ARG A 23 13.31 3.17 2.29
CA ARG A 23 14.53 3.70 1.67
C ARG A 23 14.72 3.26 0.22
N ILE A 24 13.88 2.35 -0.28
CA ILE A 24 13.93 1.91 -1.67
C ILE A 24 13.32 3.03 -2.53
N PRO A 25 14.06 3.57 -3.51
CA PRO A 25 13.51 4.56 -4.42
C PRO A 25 12.26 4.05 -5.15
N ASP A 26 11.28 4.93 -5.32
CA ASP A 26 10.02 4.66 -6.03
C ASP A 26 9.18 3.52 -5.43
N ILE A 27 9.44 3.09 -4.19
CA ILE A 27 8.70 1.99 -3.56
C ILE A 27 7.19 2.29 -3.50
N VAL A 28 6.81 3.53 -3.22
CA VAL A 28 5.41 3.96 -3.17
C VAL A 28 4.78 3.84 -4.56
N ALA A 29 5.44 4.34 -5.60
CA ALA A 29 4.97 4.23 -6.98
C ALA A 29 4.80 2.78 -7.44
N VAL A 30 5.76 1.91 -7.11
CA VAL A 30 5.70 0.48 -7.42
C VAL A 30 4.50 -0.16 -6.74
N LEU A 31 4.29 0.10 -5.44
CA LEU A 31 3.17 -0.47 -4.70
C LEU A 31 1.82 0.06 -5.16
N CYS A 32 1.69 1.37 -5.45
CA CYS A 32 0.46 1.95 -6.02
C CYS A 32 0.12 1.31 -7.37
N THR A 33 1.11 1.10 -8.22
CA THR A 33 0.92 0.42 -9.51
C THR A 33 0.41 -1.01 -9.31
N VAL A 34 1.02 -1.77 -8.40
CA VAL A 34 0.58 -3.13 -8.09
C VAL A 34 -0.83 -3.15 -7.50
N ALA A 35 -1.17 -2.21 -6.62
CA ALA A 35 -2.49 -2.12 -6.04
C ALA A 35 -3.56 -1.77 -7.07
N GLY A 36 -3.22 -1.07 -8.16
CA GLY A 36 -4.16 -0.69 -9.22
C GLY A 36 -4.32 -1.73 -10.34
N SER A 37 -3.33 -2.61 -10.56
CA SER A 37 -3.34 -3.52 -11.72
C SER A 37 -2.94 -4.97 -11.40
N GLY A 38 -2.73 -5.30 -10.13
CA GLY A 38 -2.33 -6.64 -9.68
C GLY A 38 -3.48 -7.65 -9.75
N ASN A 39 -3.17 -8.92 -9.48
CA ASN A 39 -4.22 -9.87 -9.10
C ASN A 39 -4.65 -9.64 -7.65
N ALA A 40 -5.78 -10.21 -7.23
CA ALA A 40 -6.35 -9.98 -5.89
C ALA A 40 -5.34 -10.15 -4.74
N ARG A 41 -4.46 -11.16 -4.81
CA ARG A 41 -3.41 -11.38 -3.81
C ARG A 41 -2.35 -10.28 -3.81
N ALA A 42 -1.90 -9.86 -4.99
CA ALA A 42 -0.93 -8.79 -5.13
C ALA A 42 -1.50 -7.44 -4.67
N ILE A 43 -2.76 -7.15 -5.00
CA ILE A 43 -3.47 -5.94 -4.57
C ILE A 43 -3.56 -5.92 -3.05
N ASP A 44 -4.08 -6.99 -2.44
CA ASP A 44 -4.22 -7.12 -0.99
C ASP A 44 -2.89 -6.84 -0.26
N GLN A 45 -1.80 -7.48 -0.71
CA GLN A 45 -0.49 -7.28 -0.10
C GLN A 45 0.08 -5.89 -0.34
N ALA A 46 -0.11 -5.31 -1.52
CA ALA A 46 0.38 -3.96 -1.83
C ALA A 46 -0.31 -2.91 -0.95
N LEU A 47 -1.63 -3.00 -0.76
CA LEU A 47 -2.38 -2.10 0.11
C LEU A 47 -1.89 -2.17 1.57
N VAL A 48 -1.63 -3.38 2.07
CA VAL A 48 -1.11 -3.57 3.44
C VAL A 48 0.27 -2.95 3.59
N VAL A 49 1.19 -3.20 2.65
CA VAL A 49 2.55 -2.63 2.71
C VAL A 49 2.51 -1.11 2.60
N LEU A 50 1.72 -0.56 1.68
CA LEU A 50 1.51 0.89 1.55
C LEU A 50 1.02 1.50 2.86
N ASN A 51 -0.03 0.91 3.44
CA ASN A 51 -0.61 1.40 4.70
C ASN A 51 0.45 1.46 5.80
N TRP A 52 1.25 0.40 5.92
CA TRP A 52 2.29 0.32 6.92
C TRP A 52 3.41 1.34 6.74
N ILE A 53 3.99 1.49 5.55
CA ILE A 53 5.07 2.47 5.34
C ILE A 53 4.56 3.91 5.43
N CYS A 54 3.34 4.19 4.97
CA CYS A 54 2.71 5.51 5.08
C CYS A 54 2.38 5.85 6.54
N SER A 55 1.99 4.87 7.36
CA SER A 55 1.69 5.10 8.78
C SER A 55 2.90 5.52 9.62
N GLU A 56 4.12 5.26 9.13
CA GLU A 56 5.37 5.58 9.82
C GLU A 56 6.11 6.78 9.20
N SER A 57 5.68 7.27 8.04
CA SER A 57 6.33 8.37 7.33
C SER A 57 5.34 9.28 6.62
N ASN A 58 5.24 10.52 7.10
CA ASN A 58 4.39 11.54 6.49
C ASN A 58 4.81 11.86 5.05
N GLU A 59 6.11 11.81 4.77
CA GLU A 59 6.65 12.05 3.43
C GLU A 59 6.15 11.01 2.43
N LEU A 60 6.18 9.73 2.81
CA LEU A 60 5.70 8.64 1.96
C LEU A 60 4.17 8.66 1.81
N ALA A 61 3.44 9.03 2.86
CA ALA A 61 2.00 9.22 2.78
C ALA A 61 1.64 10.34 1.79
N MET A 62 2.34 11.48 1.85
CA MET A 62 2.16 12.58 0.91
C MET A 62 2.56 12.21 -0.52
N GLU A 63 3.59 11.39 -0.69
CA GLU A 63 3.95 10.82 -2.00
C GLU A 63 2.82 9.93 -2.55
N ALA A 64 2.27 9.03 -1.73
CA ALA A 64 1.17 8.16 -2.13
C ALA A 64 -0.07 8.98 -2.55
N ILE A 65 -0.38 10.06 -1.82
CA ILE A 65 -1.47 10.98 -2.16
C ILE A 65 -1.22 11.62 -3.53
N LYS A 66 -0.01 12.13 -3.79
CA LYS A 66 0.36 12.72 -5.09
C LYS A 66 0.26 11.73 -6.25
N LEU A 67 0.51 10.44 -5.97
CA LEU A 67 0.40 9.35 -6.94
C LEU A 67 -1.03 8.81 -7.11
N GLY A 68 -2.02 9.42 -6.44
CA GLY A 68 -3.43 9.09 -6.62
C GLY A 68 -3.93 7.94 -5.75
N ALA A 69 -3.30 7.69 -4.60
CA ALA A 69 -3.71 6.60 -3.70
C ALA A 69 -5.15 6.73 -3.17
N PHE A 70 -5.71 7.94 -3.05
CA PHE A 70 -7.11 8.13 -2.66
C PHE A 70 -8.08 7.59 -3.72
N GLN A 71 -7.84 7.93 -5.00
CA GLN A 71 -8.65 7.45 -6.12
C GLN A 71 -8.55 5.93 -6.24
N LEU A 72 -7.36 5.38 -6.00
CA LEU A 72 -7.14 3.94 -5.94
C LEU A 72 -7.95 3.29 -4.81
N CYS A 73 -7.93 3.87 -3.60
CA CYS A 73 -8.73 3.36 -2.49
C CYS A 73 -10.24 3.42 -2.81
N GLU A 74 -10.73 4.54 -3.35
CA GLU A 74 -12.14 4.72 -3.73
C GLU A 74 -12.60 3.68 -4.76
N ALA A 75 -11.75 3.31 -5.72
CA ALA A 75 -12.05 2.24 -6.66
C ALA A 75 -12.13 0.86 -5.98
N LEU A 76 -11.34 0.63 -4.94
CA LEU A 76 -11.19 -0.68 -4.29
C LEU A 76 -12.12 -0.89 -3.08
N VAL A 77 -12.72 0.16 -2.49
CA VAL A 77 -13.63 -0.01 -1.33
C VAL A 77 -14.90 -0.80 -1.65
N ASN A 78 -15.26 -0.91 -2.93
CA ASN A 78 -16.42 -1.69 -3.40
C ASN A 78 -16.02 -3.04 -4.02
N ASP A 79 -14.78 -3.49 -3.84
CA ASP A 79 -14.30 -4.77 -4.36
C ASP A 79 -15.03 -5.94 -3.68
N ASP A 80 -15.41 -6.97 -4.46
CA ASP A 80 -16.07 -8.20 -3.96
C ASP A 80 -15.21 -8.93 -2.90
N ASN A 81 -13.89 -8.75 -2.95
CA ASN A 81 -12.98 -9.25 -1.94
C ASN A 81 -12.96 -8.32 -0.73
N CYS A 82 -13.66 -8.73 0.32
CA CYS A 82 -13.77 -7.98 1.58
C CYS A 82 -12.43 -7.62 2.23
N LYS A 83 -11.33 -8.35 1.97
CA LYS A 83 -10.00 -7.99 2.47
C LYS A 83 -9.42 -6.80 1.73
N ILE A 84 -9.56 -6.76 0.41
CA ILE A 84 -9.13 -5.64 -0.43
C ILE A 84 -9.90 -4.39 -0.04
N ALA A 85 -11.24 -4.49 0.02
CA ALA A 85 -12.09 -3.39 0.44
C ALA A 85 -11.71 -2.84 1.82
N LYS A 86 -11.49 -3.73 2.80
CA LYS A 86 -11.03 -3.34 4.14
C LYS A 86 -9.68 -2.64 4.10
N ASN A 87 -8.68 -3.21 3.41
CA ASN A 87 -7.33 -2.65 3.37
C ASN A 87 -7.27 -1.31 2.63
N ALA A 88 -8.13 -1.10 1.63
CA ALA A 88 -8.30 0.18 0.97
C ALA A 88 -8.84 1.25 1.93
N VAL A 89 -9.87 0.91 2.73
CA VAL A 89 -10.39 1.81 3.78
C VAL A 89 -9.32 2.13 4.84
N GLU A 90 -8.54 1.14 5.26
CA GLU A 90 -7.46 1.35 6.23
C GLU A 90 -6.37 2.26 5.68
N LEU A 91 -5.93 2.05 4.44
CA LEU A 91 -4.97 2.93 3.78
C LEU A 91 -5.52 4.35 3.65
N ALA A 92 -6.76 4.53 3.17
CA ALA A 92 -7.37 5.86 3.05
C ALA A 92 -7.36 6.62 4.38
N ARG A 93 -7.73 5.96 5.49
CA ARG A 93 -7.70 6.55 6.84
C ARG A 93 -6.30 6.91 7.34
N THR A 94 -5.29 6.18 6.89
CA THR A 94 -3.89 6.53 7.18
C THR A 94 -3.48 7.78 6.41
N LEU A 95 -3.85 7.87 5.13
CA LEU A 95 -3.55 9.03 4.30
C LEU A 95 -4.29 10.30 4.72
N GLU A 96 -5.51 10.18 5.28
CA GLU A 96 -6.27 11.31 5.85
C GLU A 96 -5.54 12.01 7.02
N LYS A 97 -4.55 11.35 7.62
CA LYS A 97 -3.79 11.89 8.76
C LYS A 97 -2.46 12.55 8.34
N ALA A 98 -2.14 12.53 7.05
CA ALA A 98 -0.87 13.00 6.52
C ALA A 98 -0.80 14.53 6.32
#